data_AF-A0A7K4GV92-F1
#
_entry.id   AF-A0A7K4GV92-F1
#
_cell.length_a   1.000
_cell.length_b   1.000
_cell.length_c   1.000
_cell.angle_alpha   90.00
_cell.angle_beta   90.00
_cell.angle_gamma   90.00
#
_symmetry.space_group_name_H-M   'P 1'
#
loop_
_entity.id
_entity.type
_entity.pdbx_description
1 polymer ?
#
loop_
_entity_poly.entity_id
_entity_poly.type
_entity_poly.pdbx_seq_one_letter_code
_entity_poly.pdbx_strand_id
1 'polypeptide(L)' 'MVKRPLYEFHLKNKAEFKTYGDWEMVSKYHEFEKEYWAIRDDIALMDVSGVTK' A
#
# COMPACT_ATOMS: atom_id res chain seq x y z
N MET A 1 1.46 -8.34 -15.23
CA MET A 1 1.47 -7.61 -13.94
C MET A 1 0.91 -6.22 -14.19
N VAL A 2 -0.23 -5.88 -13.58
CA VAL A 2 -0.89 -4.59 -13.80
C VAL A 2 -0.37 -3.58 -12.79
N LYS A 3 0.27 -2.51 -13.26
CA LYS A 3 0.73 -1.41 -12.42
C LYS A 3 -0.42 -0.43 -12.17
N ARG A 4 -0.60 -0.02 -10.92
CA ARG A 4 -1.64 0.94 -10.50
C ARG A 4 -1.15 2.39 -10.64
N PRO A 5 -2.06 3.39 -10.70
CA PRO A 5 -1.68 4.80 -10.91
C PRO A 5 -0.67 5.35 -9.90
N LEU A 6 -0.65 4.83 -8.67
CA LEU A 6 0.27 5.25 -7.62
C LEU A 6 1.54 4.39 -7.51
N TYR A 7 1.80 3.49 -8.46
CA TYR A 7 2.94 2.56 -8.41
C TYR A 7 4.30 3.27 -8.26
N GLU A 8 4.55 4.33 -9.02
CA GLU A 8 5.80 5.09 -8.93
C GLU A 8 5.94 5.84 -7.60
N PHE A 9 4.83 6.33 -7.05
CA PHE A 9 4.80 6.96 -5.73
C PHE A 9 5.22 5.94 -4.66
N HIS A 10 4.69 4.72 -4.73
CA HIS A 10 5.01 3.63 -3.79
C HIS A 10 6.48 3.22 -3.86
N LEU A 11 7.02 3.05 -5.08
CA LEU A 11 8.43 2.76 -5.30
C LEU A 11 9.35 3.84 -4.73
N LYS A 12 9.04 5.12 -4.99
CA LYS A 12 9.82 6.25 -4.49
C LYS A 12 9.84 6.32 -2.96
N ASN A 13 8.74 5.92 -2.32
CA ASN A 13 8.60 5.88 -0.87
C ASN A 13 9.05 4.55 -0.25
N LYS A 14 9.77 3.70 -1.00
CA LYS A 14 10.33 2.41 -0.52
C LYS A 14 9.28 1.46 0.06
N ALA A 15 8.06 1.48 -0.49
CA ALA A 15 7.03 0.52 -0.14
C ALA A 15 7.51 -0.91 -0.40
N GLU A 16 7.20 -1.82 0.52
CA GLU A 16 7.29 -3.25 0.28
C GLU A 16 6.04 -3.70 -0.45
N PHE A 17 6.22 -4.39 -1.58
CA PHE A 17 5.12 -4.89 -2.39
C PHE A 17 4.86 -6.37 -2.09
N LYS A 18 3.59 -6.74 -2.17
CA LYS A 18 3.14 -8.12 -2.08
C LYS A 18 2.11 -8.41 -3.15
N THR A 19 2.18 -9.63 -3.66
CA THR A 19 1.22 -10.13 -4.65
C THR A 19 -0.05 -10.61 -3.96
N TYR A 20 -1.19 -10.06 -4.38
CA TYR A 20 -2.53 -10.45 -3.96
C TYR A 20 -3.35 -10.82 -5.21
N GLY A 21 -3.52 -12.12 -5.46
CA GLY A 21 -4.08 -12.59 -6.73
C GLY A 21 -3.19 -12.18 -7.90
N ASP A 22 -3.75 -11.51 -8.90
CA ASP A 22 -3.03 -11.01 -10.07
C ASP A 22 -2.43 -9.59 -9.89
N TRP A 23 -2.55 -9.03 -8.68
CA TRP A 23 -2.19 -7.64 -8.37
C TRP A 23 -0.93 -7.56 -7.51
N GLU A 24 -0.03 -6.63 -7.86
CA GLU A 24 1.08 -6.22 -6.99
C GLU A 24 0.65 -4.96 -6.24
N MET A 25 0.52 -5.06 -4.92
CA MET A 25 0.05 -3.96 -4.06
C MET A 25 1.04 -3.67 -2.94
N VAL A 26 0.94 -2.47 -2.36
CA VAL A 26 1.74 -2.11 -1.18
C VAL A 26 1.27 -2.92 0.02
N SER A 27 2.21 -3.63 0.64
CA SER A 27 1.99 -4.35 1.89
C SER A 27 2.27 -3.47 3.11
N LYS A 28 3.29 -2.62 3.05
CA LYS A 28 3.74 -1.70 4.11
C LYS A 28 4.80 -0.73 3.57
N TYR A 29 4.94 0.42 4.19
CA TYR A 29 6.06 1.36 4.02
C TYR A 29 7.04 1.31 5.21
N HIS A 30 6.54 0.91 6.37
CA HIS A 30 7.24 0.80 7.63
C HIS A 30 6.95 -0.57 8.27
N GLU A 31 6.97 -0.64 9.60
CA GLU A 31 6.52 -1.81 10.34
C GLU A 31 5.00 -1.84 10.42
N PHE A 32 4.41 -3.04 10.26
CA PHE A 32 2.97 -3.22 10.27
C PHE A 32 2.30 -2.66 11.53
N GLU A 33 2.90 -2.88 12.70
CA GLU A 33 2.38 -2.38 13.97
C GLU A 33 2.34 -0.84 14.00
N LYS A 34 3.37 -0.18 13.47
CA LYS A 34 3.42 1.28 13.39
C LYS A 34 2.32 1.85 12.49
N GLU A 35 2.09 1.22 11.34
CA GLU A 35 1.01 1.62 10.43
C GLU A 35 -0.37 1.31 11.03
N TYR A 36 -0.52 0.19 11.74
CA TYR A 36 -1.75 -0.17 12.45
C TYR A 36 -2.13 0.88 13.50
N TRP A 37 -1.19 1.29 14.34
CA TRP A 37 -1.43 2.31 15.37
C TRP A 37 -1.65 3.69 14.77
N ALA A 38 -0.96 4.06 13.69
CA ALA A 38 -1.21 5.33 12.98
C ALA A 38 -2.67 5.45 12.49
N ILE A 39 -3.29 4.36 12.02
CA ILE A 39 -4.71 4.31 11.63
C ILE A 39 -5.64 4.58 12.82
N ARG A 40 -5.24 4.19 14.03
CA ARG A 40 -6.06 4.25 15.25
C ARG A 40 -5.91 5.57 15.98
N ASP A 41 -4.71 6.13 15.98
CA ASP A 41 -4.34 7.26 16.83
C ASP A 41 -4.38 8.61 16.07
N ASP A 42 -4.25 8.59 14.73
CA ASP A 42 -4.18 9.80 13.92
C ASP A 42 -4.85 9.60 12.54
N ILE A 43 -4.07 9.58 11.45
CA ILE A 43 -4.56 9.51 10.07
C ILE A 43 -3.73 8.50 9.29
N ALA A 44 -4.39 7.74 8.43
CA ALA A 44 -3.75 6.88 7.46
C ALA A 44 -4.25 7.14 6.04
N LEU A 45 -3.33 7.16 5.09
CA LEU A 45 -3.62 7.23 3.66
C LEU A 45 -3.44 5.84 3.06
N MET A 46 -4.51 5.29 2.48
CA MET A 46 -4.50 3.95 1.87
C MET A 46 -4.73 4.04 0.36
N ASP A 47 -3.87 3.39 -0.42
CA ASP A 47 -4.13 3.19 -1.85
C ASP A 47 -5.05 1.98 -2.06
N VAL A 48 -6.31 2.26 -2.36
CA VAL A 48 -7.33 1.27 -2.68
C VAL A 48 -7.65 1.18 -4.18
N SER A 49 -6.80 1.73 -5.04
CA SER A 49 -6.96 1.66 -6.51
C SER A 49 -6.93 0.23 -7.06
N GLY A 50 -6.48 -0.73 -6.23
CA GLY A 50 -6.55 -2.16 -6.46
C GLY A 50 -7.95 -2.76 -6.44
N VAL A 51 -8.90 -2.10 -5.75
CA VAL A 51 -10.25 -2.61 -5.51
C VAL A 51 -11.15 -2.23 -6.67
N THR A 52 -11.51 -3.22 -7.50
CA THR A 52 -12.52 -3.08 -8.56
C THR A 52 -13.87 -3.60 -8.07
N LYS A 53 -14.97 -3.07 -8.64
CA LYS A 53 -16.33 -3.60 -8.42
C LYS A 53 -16.51 -4.98 -9.04
#